data_AF-A0A498HPR7-F1
#
_entry.id   AF-A0A498HPR7-F1
#
_cell.length_a   1.000
_cell.length_b   1.000
_cell.length_c   1.000
_cell.angle_alpha   90.00
_cell.angle_beta   90.00
_cell.angle_gamma   90.00
#
_symmetry.space_group_name_H-M   'P 1'
#
loop_
_entity.id
_entity.type
_entity.pdbx_description
1 polymer ?
#
loop_
_entity_poly.entity_id
_entity_poly.type
_entity_poly.pdbx_seq_one_letter_code
_entity_poly.pdbx_strand_id
1 'polypeptide(L)'
;MVAPKKTKKTHESINTRLALVMKSGKYTLGKLIIISNNCPPLRKSEIEYYAMLAKIGVHHYNGNNVELGTACGKYFRVSCLSIIDAGDSDIIKTLPGDH
;
A
#
# COMPACT_ATOMS: atom_id res chain seq x y z
N MET A 1 9.06 -47.23 20.93
CA MET A 1 9.42 -45.81 20.77
C MET A 1 8.71 -45.27 19.54
N VAL A 2 7.77 -44.32 19.70
CA VAL A 2 7.00 -43.73 18.58
C VAL A 2 7.76 -42.51 18.04
N ALA A 3 8.03 -42.49 16.74
CA ALA A 3 8.76 -41.42 16.07
C ALA A 3 7.97 -40.09 16.10
N PRO A 4 8.64 -38.94 16.32
CA PRO A 4 7.97 -37.65 16.34
C PRO A 4 7.53 -37.26 14.91
N LYS A 5 6.22 -37.10 14.70
CA LYS A 5 5.66 -36.54 13.45
C LYS A 5 6.15 -35.10 13.30
N LYS A 6 7.01 -34.83 12.31
CA LYS A 6 7.37 -33.47 11.89
C LYS A 6 6.13 -32.73 11.41
N THR A 7 5.67 -31.77 12.19
CA THR A 7 4.62 -30.81 11.81
C THR A 7 5.16 -29.96 10.67
N LYS A 8 4.77 -30.27 9.43
CA LYS A 8 4.96 -29.36 8.30
C LYS A 8 4.11 -28.11 8.57
N LYS A 9 4.74 -27.00 8.99
CA LYS A 9 4.13 -25.67 8.95
C LYS A 9 3.84 -25.37 7.48
N THR A 10 2.59 -25.52 7.07
CA THR A 10 2.12 -25.22 5.72
C THR A 10 2.39 -23.74 5.46
N HIS A 11 3.39 -23.44 4.65
CA HIS A 11 3.66 -22.11 4.13
C HIS A 11 2.62 -21.83 3.05
N GLU A 12 1.39 -21.53 3.48
CA GLU A 12 0.33 -21.12 2.59
C GLU A 12 0.78 -19.85 1.86
N SER A 13 0.81 -19.89 0.53
CA SER A 13 1.34 -18.79 -0.27
C SER A 13 0.52 -17.52 -0.02
N ILE A 14 1.19 -16.39 0.15
CA ILE A 14 0.55 -15.06 0.30
C ILE A 14 -0.52 -14.85 -0.77
N ASN A 15 -0.29 -15.36 -1.98
CA ASN A 15 -1.22 -15.27 -3.10
C ASN A 15 -2.59 -15.89 -2.81
N THR A 16 -2.63 -17.03 -2.10
CA THR A 16 -3.89 -17.69 -1.74
C THR A 16 -4.68 -16.87 -0.72
N ARG A 17 -3.98 -16.25 0.24
CA ARG A 17 -4.59 -15.38 1.25
C ARG A 17 -5.08 -14.07 0.63
N LEU A 18 -4.30 -13.50 -0.28
CA LEU A 18 -4.68 -12.32 -1.04
C LEU A 18 -5.94 -12.59 -1.87
N ALA A 19 -6.02 -13.73 -2.54
CA ALA A 19 -7.21 -14.14 -3.30
C ALA A 19 -8.45 -14.28 -2.41
N LEU A 20 -8.31 -14.84 -1.20
CA LEU A 20 -9.42 -14.92 -0.23
C LEU A 20 -9.87 -13.55 0.26
N VAL A 21 -8.93 -12.63 0.53
CA VAL A 21 -9.25 -11.25 0.93
C VAL A 21 -9.96 -10.51 -0.20
N MET A 22 -9.49 -10.65 -1.44
CA MET A 22 -10.14 -10.11 -2.63
C MET A 22 -11.55 -10.69 -2.82
N LYS A 23 -11.71 -12.00 -2.66
CA LYS A 23 -13.02 -12.67 -2.76
C LYS A 23 -13.98 -12.27 -1.63
N SER A 24 -13.46 -11.98 -0.44
CA SER A 24 -14.26 -11.56 0.70
C SER A 24 -14.83 -10.14 0.58
N GLY A 25 -14.30 -9.33 -0.35
CA GLY A 25 -14.70 -7.92 -0.52
C GLY A 25 -14.30 -7.01 0.65
N LYS A 26 -13.65 -7.54 1.70
CA LYS A 26 -13.20 -6.79 2.88
C LYS A 26 -11.86 -6.07 2.66
N TYR A 27 -11.60 -5.66 1.43
CA TYR A 27 -10.41 -4.88 1.07
C TYR A 27 -10.88 -3.53 0.56
N THR A 28 -10.22 -2.48 1.02
CA THR A 28 -10.44 -1.13 0.49
C THR A 28 -9.17 -0.74 -0.22
N LEU A 29 -9.27 -0.63 -1.54
CA LEU A 29 -8.28 0.04 -2.36
C LEU A 29 -8.37 1.53 -2.01
N GLY A 30 -7.29 2.10 -1.48
CA GLY A 30 -7.30 3.49 -0.99
C GLY A 30 -7.60 4.50 -2.10
N LYS A 31 -8.09 5.69 -1.75
CA LYS A 31 -8.49 6.73 -2.72
C LYS A 31 -7.29 7.46 -3.33
N LEU A 32 -6.17 7.54 -2.61
CA LEU A 32 -4.95 8.20 -3.06
C LEU A 32 -3.72 7.49 -2.46
N ILE A 33 -2.71 7.26 -3.28
CA ILE A 33 -1.42 6.70 -2.85
C ILE A 33 -0.35 7.78 -2.95
N ILE A 34 0.44 7.95 -1.88
CA ILE A 34 1.58 8.87 -1.88
C ILE A 34 2.87 8.07 -1.83
N ILE A 35 3.81 8.40 -2.72
CA ILE A 35 5.11 7.72 -2.84
C ILE A 35 6.23 8.74 -2.62
N SER A 36 7.15 8.46 -1.69
CA SER A 36 8.35 9.27 -1.48
C SER A 36 9.31 9.17 -2.68
N ASN A 37 10.09 10.21 -2.94
CA ASN A 37 11.03 10.26 -4.07
C ASN A 37 12.09 9.15 -4.04
N ASN A 38 12.58 8.77 -2.85
CA ASN A 38 13.61 7.73 -2.68
C ASN A 38 13.04 6.30 -2.55
N CYS A 39 11.78 6.06 -2.94
CA CYS A 39 11.24 4.69 -2.96
C CYS A 39 11.92 3.87 -4.06
N PRO A 40 12.37 2.62 -3.79
CA PRO A 40 13.07 1.80 -4.78
C PRO A 40 12.26 1.68 -6.08
N PRO A 41 12.90 1.83 -7.26
CA PRO A 41 12.19 1.95 -8.53
C PRO A 41 11.29 0.74 -8.82
N LEU A 42 11.76 -0.48 -8.50
CA LEU A 42 10.95 -1.70 -8.66
C LEU A 42 9.64 -1.65 -7.87
N ARG A 43 9.71 -1.20 -6.60
CA ARG A 43 8.52 -1.09 -5.73
C ARG A 43 7.61 0.06 -6.14
N LYS A 44 8.21 1.17 -6.58
CA LYS A 44 7.48 2.31 -7.11
C LYS A 44 6.64 1.90 -8.33
N SER A 45 7.26 1.23 -9.30
CA SER A 45 6.58 0.73 -10.50
C SER A 45 5.50 -0.33 -10.17
N GLU A 46 5.75 -1.21 -9.22
CA GLU A 46 4.77 -2.20 -8.78
C GLU A 46 3.52 -1.52 -8.16
N ILE A 47 3.71 -0.53 -7.29
CA ILE A 47 2.61 0.20 -6.66
C ILE A 47 1.83 1.03 -7.69
N GLU A 48 2.53 1.73 -8.58
CA GLU A 48 1.90 2.50 -9.67
C GLU A 48 1.08 1.61 -10.60
N TYR A 49 1.59 0.41 -10.93
CA TYR A 49 0.87 -0.55 -11.73
C TYR A 49 -0.45 -0.99 -11.06
N TYR A 50 -0.41 -1.35 -9.78
CA TYR A 50 -1.63 -1.73 -9.06
C TYR A 50 -2.60 -0.54 -8.87
N ALA A 51 -2.07 0.65 -8.63
CA ALA A 51 -2.88 1.87 -8.53
C ALA A 51 -3.59 2.18 -9.86
N MET A 52 -2.90 2.02 -10.99
CA MET A 52 -3.47 2.19 -12.32
C MET A 52 -4.60 1.21 -12.60
N LEU A 53 -4.41 -0.08 -12.30
CA LEU A 53 -5.46 -1.10 -12.47
C LEU A 53 -6.69 -0.81 -11.60
N ALA A 54 -6.47 -0.27 -10.40
CA ALA A 54 -7.51 0.12 -9.47
C ALA A 54 -8.13 1.50 -9.76
N LYS A 55 -7.63 2.23 -10.77
CA LYS A 55 -8.01 3.63 -11.07
C LYS A 55 -7.84 4.56 -9.86
N ILE A 56 -6.81 4.31 -9.05
CA ILE A 56 -6.45 5.14 -7.89
C ILE A 56 -5.43 6.19 -8.32
N GLY A 57 -5.57 7.39 -7.79
CA GLY A 57 -4.57 8.43 -7.97
C GLY A 57 -3.24 8.14 -7.26
N VAL A 58 -2.14 8.45 -7.92
CA VAL A 58 -0.80 8.38 -7.32
C VAL A 58 -0.19 9.77 -7.29
N HIS A 59 0.21 10.22 -6.11
CA HIS A 59 0.93 11.48 -5.91
C HIS A 59 2.38 11.21 -5.53
N HIS A 60 3.30 11.74 -6.35
CA HIS A 60 4.72 11.66 -6.08
C HIS A 60 5.12 12.78 -5.12
N TYR A 61 5.47 12.40 -3.90
CA TYR A 61 5.99 13.34 -2.93
C TYR A 61 7.43 13.71 -3.30
N ASN A 62 7.71 15.01 -3.43
CA ASN A 62 9.02 15.51 -3.84
C ASN A 62 10.12 15.25 -2.79
N GLY A 63 9.73 15.05 -1.52
CA GLY A 63 10.65 14.75 -0.44
C GLY A 63 11.01 13.26 -0.29
N ASN A 64 11.93 12.99 0.63
CA ASN A 64 12.36 11.62 0.94
C ASN A 64 11.42 10.93 1.97
N ASN A 65 11.66 9.64 2.22
CA ASN A 65 10.86 8.85 3.16
C ASN A 65 11.00 9.26 4.65
N VAL A 66 12.03 10.03 5.02
CA VAL A 66 12.17 10.59 6.37
C VAL A 66 11.25 11.81 6.52
N GLU A 67 11.28 12.70 5.53
CA GLU A 67 10.40 13.87 5.44
C GLU A 67 8.93 13.47 5.37
N LEU A 68 8.61 12.45 4.55
CA LEU A 68 7.24 11.93 4.47
C LEU A 68 6.78 11.32 5.80
N GLY A 69 7.65 10.56 6.48
CA GLY A 69 7.36 10.03 7.82
C GLY A 69 7.12 11.14 8.84
N THR A 70 7.95 12.18 8.80
CA THR A 70 7.83 13.37 9.68
C THR A 70 6.53 14.14 9.40
N ALA A 71 6.16 14.33 8.12
CA ALA A 71 4.89 14.94 7.73
C ALA A 71 3.67 14.15 8.23
N CYS A 72 3.78 12.83 8.35
CA CYS A 72 2.75 11.96 8.93
C CYS A 72 2.78 11.93 10.48
N GLY A 73 3.66 12.71 11.14
CA GLY A 73 3.84 12.68 12.59
C GLY A 73 4.44 11.39 13.11
N LYS A 74 5.25 10.68 12.31
CA LYS A 74 5.89 9.40 12.67
C LYS A 74 7.41 9.58 12.84
N TYR A 75 7.97 8.92 13.85
CA TYR A 75 9.42 8.88 14.11
C TYR A 75 10.15 7.77 13.32
N PHE A 76 9.50 7.22 12.29
CA PHE A 76 10.06 6.18 11.43
C PHE A 76 9.85 6.55 9.96
N ARG A 77 10.66 5.93 9.09
CA ARG A 77 10.66 6.21 7.65
C ARG A 77 9.41 5.63 6.98
N VAL A 78 8.75 6.42 6.15
CA VAL A 78 7.56 6.03 5.37
C VAL A 78 7.87 6.20 3.89
N SER A 79 7.99 5.10 3.15
CA SER A 79 8.26 5.16 1.70
C SER A 79 7.00 5.34 0.86
N CYS A 80 5.89 4.73 1.29
CA CYS A 80 4.59 4.85 0.64
C CYS A 80 3.49 4.84 1.69
N LEU A 81 2.40 5.56 1.44
CA LEU A 81 1.18 5.49 2.25
C LEU A 81 -0.06 5.51 1.33
N SER A 82 -1.14 4.92 1.82
CA SER A 82 -2.43 4.89 1.13
C SER A 82 -3.48 5.58 1.99
N ILE A 83 -4.21 6.51 1.40
CA ILE A 83 -5.27 7.28 2.05
C ILE A 83 -6.59 6.55 1.78
N ILE A 84 -7.18 6.01 2.84
CA ILE A 84 -8.47 5.31 2.77
C ILE A 84 -9.62 6.32 2.86
N ASP A 85 -9.46 7.30 3.75
CA ASP A 85 -10.37 8.41 3.98
C ASP A 85 -9.58 9.69 4.19
N ALA A 86 -10.02 10.79 3.59
CA ALA A 86 -9.39 12.09 3.73
C ALA A 86 -9.93 12.89 4.92
N GLY A 87 -11.06 12.46 5.50
CA GLY A 87 -11.76 13.26 6.51
C GLY A 87 -12.05 14.66 5.97
N ASP A 88 -11.67 15.69 6.73
CA ASP A 88 -11.83 17.10 6.36
C ASP A 88 -10.70 17.64 5.46
N SER A 89 -9.75 16.78 5.03
CA SER A 89 -8.61 17.22 4.22
C SER A 89 -8.95 17.29 2.74
N ASP A 90 -8.54 18.37 2.07
CA ASP A 90 -8.68 18.52 0.61
C ASP A 90 -7.66 17.73 -0.22
N ILE A 91 -6.97 16.78 0.40
CA ILE A 91 -5.82 16.05 -0.18
C ILE A 91 -6.18 15.19 -1.42
N ILE A 92 -7.46 14.83 -1.59
CA ILE A 92 -7.94 14.01 -2.71
C ILE A 92 -8.29 14.87 -3.94
N LYS A 93 -8.58 16.17 -3.76
CA LYS A 93 -9.02 17.07 -4.85
C LYS A 93 -7.95 17.34 -5.91
N THR A 94 -6.69 17.00 -5.64
CA THR A 94 -5.57 17.22 -6.56
C THR A 94 -5.44 16.15 -7.66
N LEU A 95 -6.36 15.19 -7.76
CA LEU A 95 -6.33 14.17 -8.79
C LEU A 95 -7.17 14.55 -10.03
N PRO A 96 -6.62 14.43 -11.25
CA PRO A 96 -7.40 14.65 -12.46
C PRO A 96 -8.37 13.48 -12.66
N GLY A 97 -9.65 13.68 -12.32
CA GLY A 97 -10.69 12.67 -12.56
C GLY A 97 -11.96 12.76 -11.71
N ASP A 98 -11.99 13.61 -10.67
CA ASP A 98 -13.18 13.79 -9.83
C ASP A 98 -13.96 15.03 -10.34
N HIS A 99 -14.89 14.79 -11.27
CA HIS A 99 -15.98 15.69 -11.66
C HIS A 99 -17.30 15.03 -11.25
#